data_AF-A0A085BN05-F1
#
_entry.id   AF-A0A085BN05-F1
#
_cell.length_a   1.000
_cell.length_b   1.000
_cell.length_c   1.000
_cell.angle_alpha   90.00
_cell.angle_beta   90.00
_cell.angle_gamma   90.00
#
_symmetry.space_group_name_H-M   'P 1'
#
loop_
_entity.id
_entity.type
_entity.pdbx_description
1 polymer ?
#
loop_
_entity_poly.entity_id
_entity_poly.type
_entity_poly.pdbx_seq_one_letter_code
_entity_poly.pdbx_strand_id
1 'polypeptide(L)'
;MKKTTFTLFFILFVQLYFSQVGFAGNQDYGMMRNFAYDKITPNKIYATSYIGSHILTSTDNGLTWNVLYTLPDPEWAPAIQEMRLTNNGTALSFIEFYGGGSTMNKVAVFDLQSKSIIKRSIFRWTRQSLGSKIILFWMMER
;
A
#
# COMPACT_ATOMS: atom_id res chain seq x y z
N MET A 1 52.86 21.43 -18.68
CA MET A 1 52.38 21.35 -17.28
C MET A 1 51.01 21.99 -17.08
N LYS A 2 50.75 23.24 -17.51
CA LYS A 2 49.45 23.92 -17.28
C LYS A 2 48.21 23.21 -17.84
N LYS A 3 48.30 22.60 -19.03
CA LYS A 3 47.17 21.90 -19.68
C LYS A 3 46.78 20.63 -18.92
N THR A 4 47.76 19.85 -18.47
CA THR A 4 47.56 18.61 -17.72
C THR A 4 46.93 18.86 -16.35
N THR A 5 47.36 19.92 -15.67
CA THR A 5 46.75 20.35 -14.39
C THR A 5 45.29 20.76 -14.58
N PHE A 6 44.97 21.47 -15.66
CA PHE A 6 43.59 21.86 -15.96
C PHE A 6 42.70 20.65 -16.27
N THR A 7 43.22 19.68 -17.03
CA THR A 7 42.50 18.42 -17.31
C THR A 7 42.25 17.60 -16.05
N LEU A 8 43.24 17.48 -15.16
CA LEU A 8 43.08 16.79 -13.87
C LEU A 8 42.05 17.48 -12.98
N PHE A 9 42.07 18.82 -12.94
CA PHE A 9 41.10 19.61 -12.18
C PHE A 9 39.68 19.45 -12.72
N PHE A 10 39.53 19.40 -14.05
CA PHE A 10 38.25 19.17 -14.71
C PHE A 10 37.70 17.76 -14.41
N ILE A 11 38.53 16.72 -14.43
CA ILE A 11 38.13 15.34 -14.10
C ILE A 11 37.66 15.24 -12.63
N LEU A 12 38.37 15.89 -11.70
CA LEU A 12 37.98 15.96 -10.28
C LEU A 12 36.62 16.63 -10.08
N PHE A 13 36.32 17.67 -10.84
CA PHE A 13 35.02 18.35 -10.77
C PHE A 13 33.87 17.50 -11.33
N VAL A 14 34.11 16.71 -12.37
CA VAL A 14 33.09 15.83 -12.98
C VAL A 14 32.67 14.71 -12.02
N GLN A 15 33.54 14.28 -11.10
CA GLN A 15 33.22 13.24 -10.11
C GLN A 15 32.20 13.68 -9.03
N LEU A 16 31.96 14.98 -8.88
CA LEU A 16 30.97 15.51 -7.92
C LEU A 16 29.53 15.50 -8.45
N TYR A 17 29.31 15.11 -9.72
CA TYR A 17 28.00 15.18 -10.38
C TYR A 17 27.20 13.87 -10.38
N PHE A 18 27.72 12.78 -9.80
CA PHE A 18 26.95 11.55 -9.68
C PHE A 18 25.89 11.71 -8.58
N SER A 19 24.69 12.13 -8.97
CA SER A 19 23.52 12.06 -8.09
C SER A 19 23.25 10.61 -7.73
N GLN A 20 23.14 10.30 -6.44
CA GLN A 20 22.79 8.97 -5.97
C GLN A 20 21.32 8.70 -6.31
N VAL A 21 21.07 7.61 -7.06
CA VAL A 21 19.71 7.11 -7.27
C VAL A 21 19.39 6.18 -6.11
N GLY A 22 18.49 6.62 -5.22
CA GLY A 22 17.93 5.78 -4.16
C GLY A 22 16.61 5.16 -4.61
N PHE A 23 16.44 3.86 -4.40
CA PHE A 23 15.12 3.25 -4.56
C PHE A 23 14.25 3.63 -3.36
N ALA A 24 13.20 4.41 -3.61
CA ALA A 24 12.19 4.73 -2.62
C ALA A 24 11.23 3.53 -2.46
N GLY A 25 11.60 2.58 -1.59
CA GLY A 25 10.80 1.40 -1.28
C GLY A 25 11.31 0.70 -0.04
N ASN A 26 10.42 0.01 0.66
CA ASN A 26 10.84 -0.89 1.73
C ASN A 26 11.57 -2.10 1.12
N GLN A 27 12.67 -2.55 1.71
CA GLN A 27 13.48 -3.64 1.18
C GLN A 27 12.72 -4.97 1.11
N ASP A 28 11.82 -5.22 2.07
CA ASP A 28 11.07 -6.47 2.18
C ASP A 28 9.73 -6.39 1.42
N TYR A 29 9.08 -5.22 1.46
CA TYR A 29 7.69 -5.06 1.00
C TYR A 29 7.53 -4.24 -0.29
N GLY A 30 8.63 -3.67 -0.80
CA GLY A 30 8.64 -2.80 -1.96
C GLY A 30 7.91 -1.48 -1.70
N MET A 31 7.21 -0.98 -2.72
CA MET A 31 6.42 0.24 -2.62
C MET A 31 5.21 0.02 -1.70
N MET A 32 5.10 0.82 -0.65
CA MET A 32 3.93 0.83 0.23
C MET A 32 2.86 1.80 -0.28
N ARG A 33 1.58 1.46 -0.09
CA ARG A 33 0.43 2.21 -0.59
C ARG A 33 -0.69 2.24 0.45
N ASN A 34 -1.75 3.01 0.14
CA ASN A 34 -2.99 3.05 0.91
C ASN A 34 -2.79 3.36 2.41
N PHE A 35 -1.97 4.35 2.72
CA PHE A 35 -1.69 4.74 4.09
C PHE A 35 -2.94 5.24 4.82
N ALA A 36 -3.19 4.73 6.01
CA ALA A 36 -4.24 5.18 6.91
C ALA A 36 -3.70 5.28 8.34
N TYR A 37 -3.90 6.42 8.99
CA TYR A 37 -3.55 6.59 10.41
C TYR A 37 -4.66 6.04 11.29
N ASP A 38 -4.28 5.37 12.38
CA ASP A 38 -5.18 4.97 13.45
C ASP A 38 -5.84 6.21 14.08
N LYS A 39 -7.13 6.13 14.40
CA LYS A 39 -7.88 7.28 14.96
C LYS A 39 -7.61 7.51 16.44
N ILE A 40 -7.19 6.49 17.16
CA ILE A 40 -7.08 6.48 18.63
C ILE A 40 -5.63 6.54 19.05
N THR A 41 -4.75 5.80 18.35
CA THR A 41 -3.35 5.63 18.71
C THR A 41 -2.46 6.52 17.84
N PRO A 42 -1.79 7.55 18.42
CA PRO A 42 -0.85 8.37 17.67
C PRO A 42 0.27 7.54 17.06
N ASN A 43 0.82 7.98 15.92
CA ASN A 43 1.94 7.37 15.21
C ASN A 43 1.70 5.93 14.69
N LYS A 44 0.49 5.40 14.86
CA LYS A 44 0.12 4.09 14.35
C LYS A 44 -0.45 4.23 12.94
N ILE A 45 0.15 3.52 12.00
CA ILE A 45 -0.15 3.60 10.57
C ILE A 45 -0.44 2.21 10.03
N TYR A 46 -1.40 2.14 9.13
CA TYR A 46 -1.71 0.99 8.30
C TYR A 46 -1.32 1.27 6.86
N ALA A 47 -0.72 0.31 6.17
CA ALA A 47 -0.38 0.41 4.76
C ALA A 47 -0.56 -0.94 4.06
N THR A 48 -0.56 -0.93 2.74
CA THR A 48 -0.53 -2.15 1.93
C THR A 48 0.82 -2.28 1.22
N SER A 49 1.33 -3.50 1.11
CA SER A 49 2.53 -3.78 0.34
C SER A 49 2.18 -4.00 -1.15
N TYR A 50 3.09 -3.60 -2.05
CA TYR A 50 2.99 -4.00 -3.45
C TYR A 50 3.32 -5.49 -3.62
N ILE A 51 4.32 -5.98 -2.87
CA ILE A 51 4.79 -7.36 -2.93
C ILE A 51 4.15 -8.16 -1.80
N GLY A 52 3.61 -9.34 -2.11
CA GLY A 52 3.07 -10.29 -1.12
C GLY A 52 1.68 -9.95 -0.58
N SER A 53 1.10 -8.81 -0.99
CA SER A 53 -0.28 -8.42 -0.69
C SER A 53 -0.65 -8.50 0.79
N HIS A 54 0.22 -7.85 1.56
CA HIS A 54 0.09 -7.70 3.00
C HIS A 54 -0.59 -6.37 3.34
N ILE A 55 -1.34 -6.37 4.44
CA ILE A 55 -1.60 -5.19 5.24
C ILE A 55 -0.51 -5.15 6.30
N LEU A 56 0.18 -4.03 6.38
CA LEU A 56 1.24 -3.76 7.32
C LEU A 56 0.77 -2.76 8.37
N THR A 57 1.34 -2.85 9.57
CA THR A 57 1.17 -1.88 10.64
C THR A 57 2.52 -1.37 11.13
N SER A 58 2.61 -0.07 11.33
CA SER A 58 3.70 0.59 12.04
C SER A 58 3.15 1.24 13.29
N THR A 59 3.91 1.25 14.38
CA THR A 59 3.58 1.94 15.65
C THR A 59 4.53 3.10 15.96
N ASP A 60 5.45 3.40 15.04
CA ASP A 60 6.54 4.36 15.19
C ASP A 60 6.63 5.31 13.99
N ASN A 61 5.47 5.69 13.46
CA ASN A 61 5.33 6.64 12.35
C ASN A 61 6.03 6.21 11.06
N GLY A 62 6.07 4.90 10.80
CA GLY A 62 6.57 4.30 9.56
C GLY A 62 8.06 3.94 9.57
N LEU A 63 8.73 3.98 10.74
CA LEU A 63 10.13 3.56 10.87
C LEU A 63 10.27 2.04 10.81
N THR A 64 9.39 1.31 11.51
CA THR A 64 9.32 -0.16 11.48
C THR A 64 7.93 -0.63 11.09
N TRP A 65 7.87 -1.79 10.43
CA TRP A 65 6.65 -2.36 9.86
C TRP A 65 6.50 -3.82 10.24
N ASN A 66 5.28 -4.21 10.61
CA ASN A 66 4.92 -5.58 10.93
C ASN A 66 3.73 -6.01 10.08
N VAL A 67 3.69 -7.28 9.69
CA VAL A 67 2.55 -7.84 8.96
C VAL A 67 1.34 -7.96 9.89
N LEU A 68 0.25 -7.30 9.53
CA LEU A 68 -1.03 -7.37 10.22
C LEU A 68 -1.95 -8.43 9.60
N TYR A 69 -1.96 -8.52 8.27
CA TYR A 69 -2.79 -9.44 7.51
C TYR A 69 -2.16 -9.76 6.16
N THR A 70 -2.39 -10.96 5.65
CA THR A 70 -1.95 -11.42 4.32
C THR A 70 -3.14 -11.98 3.59
N LEU A 71 -3.31 -11.62 2.32
CA LEU A 71 -4.35 -12.25 1.51
C LEU A 71 -4.11 -13.77 1.38
N PRO A 72 -5.19 -14.57 1.39
CA PRO A 72 -5.09 -15.99 1.07
C PRO A 72 -4.77 -16.18 -0.42
N ASP A 73 -4.34 -17.40 -0.77
CA ASP A 73 -4.16 -17.84 -2.15
C ASP A 73 -3.05 -17.09 -2.94
N PRO A 74 -1.78 -17.13 -2.47
CA PRO A 74 -0.68 -16.40 -3.09
C PRO A 74 -0.40 -16.84 -4.55
N GLU A 75 -0.82 -18.04 -4.94
CA GLU A 75 -0.70 -18.58 -6.30
C GLU A 75 -1.34 -17.68 -7.36
N TRP A 76 -2.42 -16.98 -7.00
CA TRP A 76 -3.14 -16.10 -7.92
C TRP A 76 -2.63 -14.66 -7.89
N ALA A 77 -1.56 -14.39 -7.14
CA ALA A 77 -0.98 -13.08 -6.93
C ALA A 77 -2.04 -11.97 -6.74
N PRO A 78 -3.00 -12.14 -5.81
CA PRO A 78 -4.03 -11.14 -5.60
C PRO A 78 -3.40 -9.84 -5.11
N ALA A 79 -4.09 -8.72 -5.25
CA ALA A 79 -3.66 -7.42 -4.76
C ALA A 79 -4.70 -6.83 -3.78
N ILE A 80 -4.21 -6.10 -2.78
CA ILE A 80 -5.07 -5.27 -1.95
C ILE A 80 -5.22 -3.90 -2.62
N GLN A 81 -6.44 -3.51 -2.93
CA GLN A 81 -6.77 -2.20 -3.51
C GLN A 81 -7.68 -1.38 -2.59
N GLU A 82 -7.59 -0.06 -2.71
CA GLU A 82 -8.46 0.90 -2.03
C GLU A 82 -8.65 0.66 -0.53
N MET A 83 -7.59 0.26 0.19
CA MET A 83 -7.69 0.11 1.64
C MET A 83 -7.99 1.45 2.30
N ARG A 84 -8.97 1.43 3.22
CA ARG A 84 -9.40 2.58 4.02
C ARG A 84 -9.73 2.15 5.44
N LEU A 85 -9.50 3.06 6.37
CA LEU A 85 -10.01 2.92 7.72
C LEU A 85 -11.49 3.29 7.77
N THR A 86 -12.28 2.48 8.46
CA THR A 86 -13.71 2.74 8.69
C THR A 86 -13.93 4.01 9.50
N ASN A 87 -15.13 4.59 9.39
CA ASN A 87 -15.47 5.85 10.04
C ASN A 87 -15.37 5.80 11.57
N ASN A 88 -15.64 4.65 12.19
CA ASN A 88 -15.47 4.44 13.63
C ASN A 88 -14.01 4.11 14.02
N GLY A 89 -13.11 3.87 13.06
CA GLY A 89 -11.71 3.55 13.31
C GLY A 89 -11.43 2.14 13.81
N THR A 90 -12.42 1.24 13.80
CA THR A 90 -12.27 -0.10 14.41
C THR A 90 -11.90 -1.17 13.40
N ALA A 91 -12.06 -0.91 12.11
CA ALA A 91 -11.81 -1.88 11.04
C ALA A 91 -11.20 -1.23 9.78
N LEU A 92 -10.53 -2.04 8.97
CA LEU A 92 -10.04 -1.68 7.63
C LEU A 92 -10.97 -2.31 6.58
N SER A 93 -11.41 -1.52 5.61
CA SER A 93 -12.11 -1.99 4.42
C SER A 93 -11.17 -1.94 3.21
N PHE A 94 -11.17 -2.98 2.38
CA PHE A 94 -10.34 -3.02 1.17
C PHE A 94 -10.92 -3.96 0.12
N ILE A 95 -10.37 -3.90 -1.09
CA ILE A 95 -10.70 -4.79 -2.20
C ILE A 95 -9.64 -5.89 -2.28
N GLU A 96 -10.08 -7.14 -2.20
CA GLU A 96 -9.32 -8.33 -2.59
C GLU A 96 -9.42 -8.45 -4.11
N PHE A 97 -8.36 -8.07 -4.85
CA PHE A 97 -8.37 -8.00 -6.31
C PHE A 97 -7.57 -9.14 -6.95
N TYR A 98 -8.25 -10.00 -7.69
CA TYR A 98 -7.71 -11.17 -8.40
C TYR A 98 -7.68 -10.96 -9.93
N GLY A 99 -7.78 -9.72 -10.40
CA GLY A 99 -7.77 -9.38 -11.83
C GLY A 99 -9.09 -8.83 -12.37
N GLY A 100 -9.01 -8.15 -13.51
CA GLY A 100 -10.17 -7.54 -14.17
C GLY A 100 -11.21 -8.59 -14.58
N GLY A 101 -12.46 -8.43 -14.12
CA GLY A 101 -13.55 -9.36 -14.43
C GLY A 101 -13.54 -10.66 -13.62
N SER A 102 -12.57 -10.87 -12.72
CA SER A 102 -12.54 -12.03 -11.85
C SER A 102 -13.77 -12.09 -10.94
N THR A 103 -14.38 -13.27 -10.83
CA THR A 103 -15.48 -13.55 -9.90
C THR A 103 -15.00 -13.68 -8.45
N MET A 104 -13.68 -13.76 -8.23
CA MET A 104 -13.06 -13.84 -6.92
C MET A 104 -12.87 -12.47 -6.27
N ASN A 105 -13.06 -11.38 -7.03
CA ASN A 105 -12.96 -10.02 -6.51
C ASN A 105 -14.00 -9.78 -5.41
N LYS A 106 -13.53 -9.35 -4.24
CA LYS A 106 -14.37 -9.14 -3.05
C LYS A 106 -14.01 -7.83 -2.37
N VAL A 107 -14.98 -7.21 -1.73
CA VAL A 107 -14.74 -6.22 -0.69
C VAL A 107 -14.70 -6.96 0.65
N ALA A 108 -13.64 -6.73 1.41
CA ALA A 108 -13.43 -7.33 2.71
C ALA A 108 -13.37 -6.26 3.81
N VAL A 109 -13.82 -6.62 5.00
CA VAL A 109 -13.72 -5.82 6.21
C VAL A 109 -12.93 -6.60 7.25
N PHE A 110 -11.79 -6.06 7.65
CA PHE A 110 -10.87 -6.60 8.65
C PHE A 110 -11.00 -5.84 9.95
N ASP A 111 -11.40 -6.52 11.02
CA ASP A 111 -11.50 -5.91 12.34
C ASP A 111 -10.12 -5.82 13.00
N LEU A 112 -9.80 -4.63 13.54
CA LEU A 112 -8.48 -4.34 14.11
C LEU A 112 -8.28 -4.91 15.51
N GLN A 113 -9.36 -5.22 16.23
CA GLN A 113 -9.28 -5.83 17.57
C GLN A 113 -9.13 -7.34 17.48
N SER A 114 -10.03 -8.01 16.75
CA SER A 114 -10.00 -9.47 16.58
C SER A 114 -8.92 -9.93 15.60
N LYS A 115 -8.36 -9.00 14.80
CA LYS A 115 -7.39 -9.27 13.73
C LYS A 115 -7.92 -10.31 12.73
N SER A 116 -9.20 -10.23 12.40
CA SER A 116 -9.86 -11.19 11.51
C SER A 116 -10.83 -10.52 10.55
N ILE A 117 -11.12 -11.22 9.46
CA ILE A 117 -12.09 -10.75 8.46
C ILE A 117 -13.50 -11.03 8.99
N ILE A 118 -14.25 -9.96 9.25
CA ILE A 118 -15.63 -10.04 9.77
C ILE A 118 -16.67 -10.07 8.66
N LYS A 119 -16.31 -9.61 7.45
CA LYS A 119 -17.22 -9.59 6.31
C LYS A 119 -16.47 -9.68 4.99
N ARG A 120 -17.03 -10.44 4.05
CA ARG A 120 -16.67 -10.42 2.63
C ARG A 120 -17.92 -10.28 1.78
N SER A 121 -17.85 -9.52 0.71
CA SER A 121 -18.94 -9.40 -0.25
C SER A 121 -18.40 -9.34 -1.65
N ILE A 122 -19.01 -10.13 -2.54
CA ILE A 122 -18.61 -10.19 -3.95
C ILE A 122 -18.91 -8.84 -4.59
N PHE A 123 -17.96 -8.32 -5.34
CA PHE A 123 -18.14 -7.10 -6.10
C PHE A 123 -17.98 -7.38 -7.59
N ARG A 124 -18.99 -7.01 -8.38
CA ARG A 124 -18.98 -7.14 -9.84
C ARG A 124 -18.91 -5.76 -10.48
N TRP A 125 -17.84 -5.49 -11.22
CA TRP A 125 -17.77 -4.34 -12.10
C TRP A 125 -18.74 -4.52 -13.27
N THR A 126 -19.96 -4.00 -13.18
CA THR A 126 -20.82 -3.81 -14.35
C THR A 126 -20.37 -2.55 -15.09
N ARG A 127 -20.22 -2.65 -16.42
CA ARG A 127 -19.67 -1.67 -17.36
C ARG A 127 -20.33 -0.26 -17.36
N GLN A 128 -21.33 -0.01 -16.51
CA GLN A 128 -22.08 1.25 -16.45
C GLN A 128 -21.54 2.27 -15.44
N SER A 129 -20.53 1.97 -14.63
CA SER A 129 -19.98 2.97 -13.68
C SER A 129 -18.84 3.80 -14.29
N LEU A 130 -19.15 4.57 -15.35
CA LEU A 130 -18.36 5.75 -15.72
C LEU A 130 -18.59 6.84 -14.66
N GLY A 131 -17.86 6.74 -13.55
CA GLY A 131 -17.94 7.70 -12.46
C GLY A 131 -17.28 7.15 -11.20
N SER A 132 -16.10 7.64 -10.90
CA SER A 132 -15.15 7.19 -9.87
C SER A 132 -15.63 7.36 -8.41
N LYS A 133 -16.89 7.06 -8.05
CA LYS A 133 -17.41 7.39 -6.70
C LYS A 133 -18.51 6.54 -6.07
N ILE A 134 -19.09 5.53 -6.72
CA ILE A 134 -20.42 5.05 -6.27
C ILE A 134 -20.47 3.78 -5.41
N ILE A 135 -19.41 2.98 -5.29
CA ILE A 135 -19.57 1.67 -4.63
C ILE A 135 -19.20 1.63 -3.15
N LEU A 136 -18.37 2.56 -2.65
CA LEU A 136 -18.00 2.56 -1.23
C LEU A 136 -19.10 3.08 -0.30
N PHE A 137 -20.07 3.87 -0.81
CA PHE A 137 -21.02 4.58 0.04
C PHE A 137 -22.06 3.64 0.71
N TRP A 138 -22.45 2.56 0.04
CA TRP A 138 -23.53 1.68 0.55
C TRP A 138 -23.12 0.68 1.63
N MET A 139 -21.82 0.48 1.87
CA MET A 139 -21.32 -0.45 2.90
C MET A 139 -20.83 0.24 4.18
N MET A 140 -20.66 1.56 4.19
CA MET A 140 -20.16 2.32 5.34
C MET A 140 -21.26 2.95 6.22
N GLU A 141 -22.55 2.79 5.86
CA GLU A 141 -23.70 3.32 6.61
C GLU A 141 -24.38 2.29 7.54
N ARG A 142 -23.71 1.18 7.91
CA ARG A 142 -24.18 0.29 8.99
C ARG A 142 -23.06 -0.13 9.92
#